data_AF-A0A062UX36-F1
#
_entry.id   AF-A0A062UX36-F1
#
_cell.length_a   1.000
_cell.length_b   1.000
_cell.length_c   1.000
_cell.angle_alpha   90.00
_cell.angle_beta   90.00
_cell.angle_gamma   90.00
#
_symmetry.space_group_name_H-M   'P 1'
#
loop_
_entity.id
_entity.type
_entity.pdbx_description
1 polymer ?
#
loop_
_entity_poly.entity_id
_entity_poly.type
_entity_poly.pdbx_seq_one_letter_code
_entity_poly.pdbx_strand_id
1 'polypeptide(L)' 'MEELIGFVASNNKLSKILAVLDSKGPMDSATIAKTTRITGADRNIEELRARKLVTYEDGKYALTELGEQVNHRLSGMR' A
#
# COMPACT_ATOMS: atom_id res chain seq x y z
N MET A 1 4.14 -5.32 -14.51
CA MET A 1 4.26 -3.98 -13.89
C MET A 1 3.04 -3.12 -14.19
N GLU A 2 2.70 -2.87 -15.47
CA GLU A 2 1.47 -2.16 -15.87
C GLU A 2 0.19 -2.72 -15.23
N GLU A 3 0.05 -4.04 -15.14
CA GLU A 3 -1.10 -4.68 -14.48
C GLU A 3 -1.20 -4.31 -12.99
N LEU A 4 -0.08 -4.23 -12.28
CA LEU A 4 -0.05 -3.87 -10.85
C LEU A 4 -0.36 -2.39 -10.66
N ILE A 5 0.18 -1.53 -11.54
CA ILE A 5 -0.13 -0.11 -11.58
C ILE A 5 -1.63 0.07 -11.83
N GLY A 6 -2.20 -0.60 -12.83
CA GLY A 6 -3.63 -0.55 -13.14
C GLY A 6 -4.50 -1.06 -12.00
N PHE A 7 -4.11 -2.17 -11.36
CA PHE A 7 -4.79 -2.71 -10.19
C PHE A 7 -4.85 -1.68 -9.05
N VAL A 8 -3.72 -1.10 -8.67
CA VAL A 8 -3.67 -0.11 -7.59
C VAL A 8 -4.38 1.18 -7.98
N ALA A 9 -4.17 1.69 -9.20
CA ALA A 9 -4.82 2.89 -9.72
C ALA A 9 -6.36 2.76 -9.73
N SER A 10 -6.88 1.56 -9.98
CA SER A 10 -8.32 1.29 -9.99
C SER A 10 -8.99 1.36 -8.60
N ASN A 11 -8.20 1.33 -7.52
CA ASN A 11 -8.71 1.36 -6.16
C ASN A 11 -7.94 2.39 -5.29
N ASN A 12 -8.58 3.55 -5.08
CA ASN A 12 -8.03 4.65 -4.29
C ASN A 12 -7.62 4.26 -2.85
N LYS A 13 -8.22 3.21 -2.26
CA LYS A 13 -7.81 2.72 -0.93
C LYS A 13 -6.41 2.11 -0.98
N LEU A 14 -6.10 1.33 -2.02
CA LEU A 14 -4.79 0.72 -2.21
C LEU A 14 -3.73 1.78 -2.44
N SER A 15 -3.98 2.74 -3.33
CA SER A 15 -3.08 3.86 -3.59
C SER A 15 -2.77 4.66 -2.32
N LYS A 16 -3.79 4.92 -1.47
CA LYS A 16 -3.60 5.62 -0.20
C LYS A 16 -2.77 4.83 0.81
N ILE A 17 -2.95 3.52 0.88
CA ILE A 17 -2.17 2.67 1.79
C ILE A 17 -0.70 2.68 1.36
N LEU A 18 -0.41 2.50 0.06
CA LEU A 18 0.97 2.56 -0.44
C LEU A 18 1.61 3.92 -0.15
N ALA A 19 0.92 5.02 -0.45
CA ALA A 19 1.43 6.36 -0.21
C ALA A 19 1.71 6.66 1.28
N VAL A 20 0.90 6.12 2.21
CA VAL A 20 1.13 6.29 3.65
C VAL A 20 2.34 5.48 4.12
N LEU A 21 2.50 4.24 3.65
CA LEU A 21 3.65 3.40 3.99
C LEU A 21 4.95 4.00 3.43
N ASP A 22 4.91 4.54 2.21
CA ASP A 22 6.02 5.26 1.60
C ASP A 22 6.42 6.51 2.39
N SER A 23 5.43 7.34 2.75
CA SER A 23 5.68 8.63 3.40
C SER A 23 6.04 8.53 4.89
N LYS A 24 5.52 7.52 5.60
CA LYS A 24 5.62 7.43 7.07
C LYS A 24 6.37 6.21 7.57
N GLY A 25 6.73 5.30 6.67
CA GLY A 25 7.43 4.07 7.00
C GLY A 25 6.53 2.98 7.60
N PRO A 26 7.15 1.90 8.11
CA PRO A 26 6.44 0.70 8.53
C PRO A 26 5.50 0.89 9.72
N MET A 27 4.31 0.29 9.67
CA MET A 27 3.27 0.44 10.71
C MET A 27 2.26 -0.72 10.72
N ASP A 28 1.60 -0.92 11.86
CA ASP A 28 0.54 -1.94 12.00
C ASP A 28 -0.76 -1.55 11.26
N SER A 29 -1.67 -2.52 11.07
CA SER A 29 -2.89 -2.29 10.30
C SER A 29 -3.85 -1.29 10.94
N ALA A 30 -3.91 -1.19 12.27
CA ALA A 30 -4.75 -0.22 12.97
C ALA A 30 -4.24 1.21 12.75
N THR A 31 -2.91 1.40 12.79
CA THR A 31 -2.25 2.66 12.48
C THR A 31 -2.44 3.06 11.02
N ILE A 32 -2.38 2.11 10.08
CA ILE A 32 -2.71 2.35 8.65
C ILE A 32 -4.16 2.80 8.51
N ALA A 33 -5.11 2.06 9.10
CA ALA A 33 -6.54 2.38 9.03
C ALA A 33 -6.83 3.78 9.57
N LYS A 34 -6.25 4.14 10.71
CA LYS A 34 -6.39 5.47 11.33
C LYS A 34 -5.77 6.57 10.47
N THR A 35 -4.58 6.34 9.93
CA THR A 35 -3.86 7.35 9.12
C THR A 35 -4.54 7.60 7.78
N THR A 36 -4.97 6.53 7.11
CA THR A 36 -5.65 6.60 5.81
C THR A 36 -7.13 6.95 5.92
N ARG A 37 -7.71 6.84 7.13
CA ARG A 37 -9.15 6.93 7.42
C ARG A 37 -9.97 5.92 6.61
N ILE A 38 -9.45 4.70 6.47
CA ILE A 38 -10.08 3.59 5.75
C ILE A 38 -10.63 2.58 6.77
N THR A 39 -11.95 2.43 6.80
CA THR A 39 -12.60 1.34 7.55
C THR A 39 -12.34 0.00 6.87
N GLY A 40 -11.96 -1.02 7.65
CA GLY A 40 -11.66 -2.35 7.12
C GLY A 40 -10.42 -2.36 6.21
N ALA A 41 -9.37 -1.63 6.60
CA ALA A 41 -8.13 -1.57 5.84
C ALA A 41 -7.46 -2.94 5.69
N ASP A 42 -7.69 -3.88 6.62
CA ASP A 42 -7.07 -5.21 6.64
C ASP A 42 -7.24 -5.96 5.32
N ARG A 43 -8.45 -5.98 4.75
CA ARG A 43 -8.68 -6.62 3.45
C ARG A 43 -7.84 -6.01 2.33
N ASN A 44 -7.72 -4.69 2.31
CA ASN A 44 -6.92 -3.99 1.30
C ASN A 44 -5.43 -4.26 1.50
N ILE A 45 -4.97 -4.32 2.75
CA ILE A 45 -3.58 -4.65 3.10
C ILE A 45 -3.26 -6.08 2.67
N GLU A 46 -4.15 -7.04 2.91
CA GLU A 46 -3.97 -8.43 2.48
C GLU A 46 -3.96 -8.56 0.95
N GLU A 47 -4.79 -7.80 0.23
CA GLU A 47 -4.76 -7.77 -1.24
C GLU A 47 -3.41 -7.23 -1.78
N LEU A 48 -2.84 -6.21 -1.14
CA LEU A 48 -1.49 -5.70 -1.46
C LEU A 48 -0.40 -6.72 -1.14
N ARG A 49 -0.53 -7.42 -0.01
CA ARG A 49 0.41 -8.46 0.43
C ARG A 49 0.39 -9.68 -0.49
N ALA A 50 -0.80 -10.14 -0.89
CA ALA A 50 -0.98 -11.23 -1.84
C ALA A 50 -0.29 -10.96 -3.19
N ARG A 51 -0.20 -9.68 -3.58
CA ARG A 51 0.50 -9.22 -4.79
C ARG A 51 1.96 -8.81 -4.55
N LYS A 52 2.50 -9.06 -3.36
CA LYS A 52 3.88 -8.75 -2.95
C LYS A 52 4.23 -7.27 -3.03
N LEU A 53 3.25 -6.37 -2.93
CA LEU A 53 3.47 -4.92 -2.87
C LEU A 53 3.79 -4.45 -1.44
N VAL A 54 3.35 -5.23 -0.47
CA VAL A 54 3.56 -4.98 0.96
C VAL A 54 4.07 -6.26 1.61
N THR A 55 5.03 -6.14 2.53
CA THR A 55 5.48 -7.23 3.42
C THR A 55 4.96 -7.00 4.84
N TYR A 56 4.96 -8.05 5.66
CA TYR A 56 4.64 -7.97 7.09
C TYR A 56 5.77 -8.58 7.91
N GLU A 57 6.48 -7.74 8.64
CA GLU A 57 7.68 -8.07 9.42
C GLU A 57 7.64 -7.29 10.74
N ASP A 58 8.05 -7.93 11.84
CA ASP A 58 8.08 -7.32 13.18
C ASP A 58 6.78 -6.62 13.61
N GLY A 59 5.64 -7.22 13.27
CA GLY A 59 4.33 -6.67 13.65
C GLY A 59 3.85 -5.50 12.78
N LYS A 60 4.57 -5.18 11.70
CA LYS A 60 4.35 -3.99 10.88
C LYS A 60 4.32 -4.33 9.40
N TYR A 61 3.54 -3.55 8.66
CA TYR A 61 3.53 -3.59 7.21
C TYR A 61 4.49 -2.56 6.64
N ALA A 62 5.22 -2.92 5.59
CA ALA A 62 6.15 -2.07 4.86
C ALA A 62 6.01 -2.28 3.35
N LEU A 63 6.39 -1.29 2.55
CA LEU A 63 6.50 -1.49 1.11
C LEU A 63 7.62 -2.48 0.80
N THR A 64 7.40 -3.34 -0.18
CA THR A 64 8.49 -4.04 -0.85
C THR A 64 9.11 -3.13 -1.90
N GLU A 65 10.27 -3.50 -2.44
CA GLU A 65 10.86 -2.80 -3.59
C GLU A 65 9.87 -2.69 -4.77
N LEU A 66 9.08 -3.74 -5.01
CA LEU A 66 8.03 -3.73 -6.03
C LEU A 66 6.90 -2.73 -5.67
N GLY A 67 6.51 -2.67 -4.40
CA GLY A 67 5.53 -1.72 -3.88
C GLY A 67 5.96 -0.26 -4.05
N GLU A 68 7.23 0.04 -3.75
CA GLU A 68 7.83 1.36 -3.95
C GLU A 68 7.83 1.76 -5.43
N GLN A 69 8.27 0.87 -6.32
CA GLN A 69 8.27 1.12 -7.75
C GLN A 69 6.86 1.41 -8.28
N VAL A 70 5.85 0.64 -7.86
CA VAL A 70 4.45 0.87 -8.24
C VAL A 70 3.95 2.20 -7.68
N ASN A 71 4.23 2.52 -6.41
CA ASN A 71 3.82 3.77 -5.77
C ASN A 71 4.44 5.01 -6.45
N HIS A 72 5.73 4.96 -6.79
CA HIS A 72 6.43 6.04 -7.48
C HIS A 72 5.90 6.26 -8.89
N ARG A 73 5.59 5.18 -9.62
CA ARG A 73 4.94 5.27 -10.95
C ARG A 73 3.56 5.93 -10.85
N LEU A 74 2.76 5.58 -9.84
CA LEU A 74 1.46 6.20 -9.60
C LEU A 74 1.56 7.69 -9.27
N SER A 75 2.56 8.07 -8.47
CA SER A 75 2.78 9.46 -8.04
C SER A 75 3.30 10.34 -9.18
N GLY A 76 4.12 9.79 -10.09
CA GLY A 76 4.60 10.51 -11.27
C GLY A 76 3.58 10.67 -12.41
N MET A 77 2.42 9.99 -12.32
CA MET A 77 1.30 10.14 -13.27
C MET A 77 0.27 11.19 -12.85
N ARG A 78 0.46 11.85 -11.69
CA ARG A 78 -0.47 12.85 -11.14
C ARG A 78 -0.09 14.28 -11.51
#